data_AF-A0A0F9IJU9-F1
#
_entry.id   AF-A0A0F9IJU9-F1
#
_cell.length_a   1.000
_cell.length_b   1.000
_cell.length_c   1.000
_cell.angle_alpha   90.00
_cell.angle_beta   90.00
_cell.angle_gamma   90.00
#
_symmetry.space_group_name_H-M   'P 1'
#
loop_
_entity.id
_entity.type
_entity.pdbx_description
1 polymer ?
#
loop_
_entity_poly.entity_id
_entity_poly.type
_entity_poly.pdbx_seq_one_letter_code
_entity_poly.pdbx_strand_id
1 'polypeptide(L)'
;MIPDVKQKWANSINVVTIGATKEEGGTRSHTVNVGGAATLPFLLFEGKIPHRPVVAMEILDIIPEDWHPLLGSYFSDVWNDPVLWAKKCVEEYGADLICLRLDGCDPDGKNKGAKEAAETVKSVLQGISIPLIIWGCGNNDKDNDILPACSEVSAGEK
;
A
#
# COMPACT_ATOMS: atom_id res chain seq x y z
N MET A 1 -20.10 27.13 -35.14
CA MET A 1 -20.69 26.25 -34.11
C MET A 1 -19.59 25.30 -33.66
N ILE A 2 -19.25 25.27 -32.37
CA ILE A 2 -18.25 24.31 -31.88
C ILE A 2 -18.96 22.96 -31.73
N PRO A 3 -18.47 21.88 -32.37
CA PRO A 3 -19.10 20.56 -32.27
C PRO A 3 -19.00 20.01 -30.84
N ASP A 4 -20.06 19.33 -30.38
CA ASP A 4 -20.02 18.58 -29.13
C ASP A 4 -19.13 17.34 -29.33
N VAL A 5 -18.05 17.26 -28.57
CA VAL A 5 -17.05 16.19 -28.64
C VAL A 5 -17.20 15.16 -27.52
N LYS A 6 -18.18 15.35 -26.63
CA LYS A 6 -18.40 14.48 -25.46
C LYS A 6 -18.69 13.05 -25.89
N GLN A 7 -17.95 12.12 -25.32
CA GLN A 7 -18.20 10.70 -25.48
C GLN A 7 -19.18 10.17 -24.44
N LYS A 8 -19.93 9.12 -24.79
CA LYS A 8 -20.79 8.38 -23.87
C LYS A 8 -20.10 7.09 -23.47
N TRP A 9 -19.86 6.93 -22.18
CA TRP A 9 -19.21 5.75 -21.61
C TRP A 9 -20.27 4.80 -21.06
N ALA A 10 -20.26 3.53 -21.52
CA ALA A 10 -21.28 2.55 -21.16
C ALA A 10 -21.14 2.03 -19.71
N ASN A 11 -19.92 2.03 -19.18
CA ASN A 11 -19.59 1.50 -17.86
C ASN A 11 -18.56 2.39 -17.15
N SER A 12 -18.47 2.26 -15.83
CA SER A 12 -17.40 2.83 -15.01
C SER A 12 -16.40 1.77 -14.59
N ILE A 13 -15.19 2.20 -14.21
CA ILE A 13 -14.21 1.35 -13.52
C ILE A 13 -14.77 0.94 -12.16
N ASN A 14 -14.46 -0.29 -11.71
CA ASN A 14 -14.82 -0.75 -10.37
C ASN A 14 -14.25 0.17 -9.29
N VAL A 15 -14.96 0.30 -8.18
CA VAL A 15 -14.43 0.95 -6.98
C VAL A 15 -13.84 -0.12 -6.08
N VAL A 16 -12.60 0.09 -5.65
CA VAL A 16 -11.93 -0.74 -4.63
C VAL A 16 -11.74 0.12 -3.39
N THR A 17 -12.23 -0.37 -2.26
CA THR A 17 -12.00 0.21 -0.94
C THR A 17 -10.82 -0.53 -0.31
N ILE A 18 -9.89 0.22 0.28
CA ILE A 18 -8.68 -0.29 0.91
C ILE A 18 -8.63 0.22 2.35
N GLY A 19 -8.52 -0.71 3.31
CA GLY A 19 -8.51 -0.42 4.74
C GLY A 19 -9.92 -0.37 5.33
N ALA A 20 -9.99 -0.64 6.63
CA ALA A 20 -11.24 -0.70 7.38
C ALA A 20 -11.13 0.04 8.71
N THR A 21 -12.16 0.82 9.00
CA THR A 21 -12.29 1.55 10.27
C THR A 21 -12.74 0.65 11.42
N LYS A 22 -12.74 1.18 12.64
CA LYS A 22 -13.21 0.46 13.84
C LYS A 22 -14.67 0.01 13.70
N GLU A 23 -15.50 0.80 13.05
CA GLU A 23 -16.91 0.51 12.77
C GLU A 23 -17.07 -0.66 11.77
N GLU A 24 -16.07 -0.90 10.93
CA GLU A 24 -16.05 -1.94 9.89
C GLU A 24 -15.29 -3.21 10.31
N GLY A 25 -14.72 -3.20 11.52
CA GLY A 25 -13.97 -4.30 12.12
C GLY A 25 -12.44 -4.23 11.96
N GLY A 26 -11.91 -3.14 11.40
CA GLY A 26 -10.46 -2.88 11.29
C GLY A 26 -9.96 -1.89 12.34
N THR A 27 -8.75 -1.38 12.14
CA THR A 27 -8.12 -0.41 13.04
C THR A 27 -7.62 0.85 12.35
N ARG A 28 -7.89 1.02 11.05
CA ARG A 28 -7.52 2.22 10.30
C ARG A 28 -8.35 3.42 10.76
N SER A 29 -7.79 4.62 10.63
CA SER A 29 -8.51 5.88 10.91
C SER A 29 -9.49 6.25 9.80
N HIS A 30 -9.25 5.77 8.58
CA HIS A 30 -10.09 5.98 7.41
C HIS A 30 -9.81 4.92 6.35
N THR A 31 -10.68 4.83 5.35
CA THR A 31 -10.53 3.97 4.18
C THR A 31 -10.14 4.80 2.96
N VAL A 32 -9.47 4.17 2.00
CA VAL A 32 -9.11 4.79 0.71
C VAL A 32 -9.90 4.11 -0.40
N ASN A 33 -10.62 4.90 -1.20
CA ASN A 33 -11.36 4.40 -2.36
C ASN A 33 -10.62 4.78 -3.65
N VAL A 34 -10.43 3.82 -4.55
CA VAL A 34 -9.82 4.02 -5.87
C VAL A 34 -10.73 3.49 -6.97
N GLY A 35 -10.66 4.11 -8.15
CA GLY A 35 -11.48 3.73 -9.31
C GLY A 35 -12.77 4.54 -9.45
N GLY A 36 -13.84 3.92 -9.97
CA GLY A 36 -15.13 4.58 -10.19
C GLY A 36 -15.19 5.56 -11.37
N ALA A 37 -14.10 5.77 -12.11
CA ALA A 37 -14.06 6.68 -13.24
C ALA A 37 -15.00 6.20 -14.37
N ALA A 38 -15.80 7.12 -14.92
CA ALA A 38 -16.73 6.89 -16.02
C ALA A 38 -16.38 7.79 -17.24
N THR A 39 -15.08 8.02 -17.44
CA THR A 39 -14.50 8.82 -18.54
C THR A 39 -12.99 8.54 -18.63
N LEU A 40 -12.33 9.07 -19.66
CA LEU A 40 -10.88 9.09 -19.78
C LEU A 40 -10.23 9.94 -18.68
N PRO A 41 -8.94 9.70 -18.36
CA PRO A 41 -8.24 10.41 -17.28
C PRO A 41 -8.37 11.93 -17.38
N PHE A 42 -8.92 12.52 -16.32
CA PHE A 42 -9.09 13.96 -16.11
C PHE A 42 -10.05 14.68 -17.08
N LEU A 43 -10.84 13.96 -17.90
CA LEU A 43 -11.85 14.57 -18.79
C LEU A 43 -13.19 14.81 -18.07
N LEU A 44 -13.17 15.63 -17.03
CA LEU A 44 -14.34 15.92 -16.16
C LEU A 44 -15.55 16.55 -16.88
N PHE A 45 -15.36 17.04 -18.11
CA PHE A 45 -16.44 17.64 -18.91
C PHE A 45 -17.40 16.61 -19.51
N GLU A 46 -17.01 15.34 -19.60
CA GLU A 46 -17.77 14.26 -20.24
C GLU A 46 -18.02 13.03 -19.35
N GLY A 47 -17.51 13.04 -18.10
CA GLY A 47 -17.88 12.02 -17.12
C GLY A 47 -17.34 12.32 -15.73
N LYS A 48 -17.69 11.45 -14.78
CA LYS A 48 -17.30 11.60 -13.37
C LYS A 48 -16.03 10.80 -13.08
N ILE A 49 -15.16 11.39 -12.26
CA ILE A 49 -14.01 10.73 -11.66
C ILE A 49 -14.14 10.94 -10.14
N PRO A 50 -14.85 10.04 -9.43
CA PRO A 50 -15.24 10.29 -8.04
C PRO A 50 -14.07 10.18 -7.04
N HIS A 51 -13.01 9.47 -7.41
CA HIS A 51 -11.85 9.23 -6.57
C HIS A 51 -10.59 9.73 -7.27
N ARG A 52 -9.78 10.54 -6.58
CA ARG A 52 -8.48 10.99 -7.10
C ARG A 52 -7.49 9.81 -7.11
N PRO A 53 -6.45 9.86 -7.97
CA PRO A 53 -5.28 9.02 -7.79
C PRO A 53 -4.67 9.21 -6.39
N VAL A 54 -4.13 8.12 -5.85
CA VAL A 54 -3.48 8.06 -4.54
C VAL A 54 -2.07 7.51 -4.68
N VAL A 55 -1.19 7.87 -3.75
CA VAL A 55 0.22 7.44 -3.75
C VAL A 55 0.51 6.56 -2.53
N ALA A 56 0.91 5.32 -2.79
CA ALA A 56 1.47 4.45 -1.77
C ALA A 56 2.99 4.59 -1.75
N MET A 57 3.59 4.76 -0.57
CA MET A 57 5.04 4.77 -0.41
C MET A 57 5.53 3.39 0.03
N GLU A 58 6.59 2.91 -0.64
CA GLU A 58 7.18 1.61 -0.34
C GLU A 58 8.11 1.70 0.87
N ILE A 59 7.99 0.71 1.76
CA ILE A 59 8.90 0.42 2.85
C ILE A 59 9.28 -1.06 2.80
N LEU A 60 10.44 -1.41 3.33
CA LEU A 60 10.91 -2.79 3.41
C LEU A 60 10.91 -3.28 4.86
N ASP A 61 10.84 -4.60 5.03
CA ASP A 61 11.06 -5.25 6.33
C ASP A 61 12.57 -5.48 6.63
N ILE A 62 13.45 -5.08 5.72
CA ILE A 62 14.91 -5.16 5.84
C ILE A 62 15.57 -3.85 5.38
N ILE A 63 16.84 -3.65 5.75
CA ILE A 63 17.63 -2.52 5.26
C ILE A 63 17.93 -2.75 3.77
N PRO A 64 17.60 -1.81 2.87
CA PRO A 64 17.95 -1.92 1.46
C PRO A 64 19.44 -1.65 1.26
N GLU A 65 20.23 -2.71 1.05
CA GLU A 65 21.68 -2.60 0.84
C GLU A 65 22.05 -2.11 -0.57
N ASP A 66 21.14 -2.25 -1.53
CA ASP A 66 21.34 -1.99 -2.96
C ASP A 66 20.70 -0.68 -3.46
N TRP A 67 19.95 0.02 -2.60
CA TRP A 67 19.31 1.28 -2.98
C TRP A 67 20.35 2.39 -3.21
N HIS A 68 20.09 3.22 -4.22
CA HIS A 68 20.96 4.33 -4.55
C HIS A 68 21.10 5.30 -3.35
N PRO A 69 22.30 5.83 -3.03
CA PRO A 69 22.51 6.69 -1.86
C PRO A 69 21.61 7.94 -1.79
N LEU A 70 21.15 8.43 -2.95
CA LEU A 70 20.18 9.52 -3.02
C LEU A 70 18.82 9.17 -2.39
N LEU A 71 18.38 7.91 -2.45
CA LEU A 71 17.20 7.47 -1.69
C LEU A 71 17.53 7.40 -0.19
N GLY A 72 18.74 6.96 0.14
CA GLY A 72 19.24 6.92 1.51
C GLY A 72 19.21 8.27 2.22
N SER A 73 19.41 9.40 1.52
CA SER A 73 19.34 10.72 2.16
C SER A 73 17.97 11.08 2.72
N TYR A 74 16.91 10.37 2.34
CA TYR A 74 15.54 10.59 2.82
C TYR A 74 15.13 9.59 3.92
N PHE A 75 15.65 8.36 3.90
CA PHE A 75 15.11 7.26 4.72
C PHE A 75 16.14 6.50 5.56
N SER A 76 17.44 6.73 5.37
CA SER A 76 18.49 5.92 6.03
C SER A 76 18.48 6.01 7.56
N ASP A 77 17.91 7.06 8.12
CA ASP A 77 17.70 7.26 9.56
C ASP A 77 16.61 6.35 10.15
N VAL A 78 15.76 5.73 9.31
CA VAL A 78 14.62 4.88 9.72
C VAL A 78 14.64 3.48 9.09
N TRP A 79 15.61 3.14 8.24
CA TRP A 79 15.67 1.83 7.56
C TRP A 79 15.70 0.61 8.48
N ASN A 80 16.21 0.76 9.69
CA ASN A 80 16.28 -0.34 10.66
C ASN A 80 14.95 -0.59 11.40
N ASP A 81 13.94 0.25 11.20
CA ASP A 81 12.63 0.13 11.85
C ASP A 81 11.50 0.43 10.84
N PRO A 82 10.84 -0.62 10.30
CA PRO A 82 9.73 -0.46 9.37
C PRO A 82 8.57 0.37 9.91
N VAL A 83 8.38 0.43 11.23
CA VAL A 83 7.32 1.25 11.86
C VAL A 83 7.69 2.72 11.80
N LEU A 84 8.93 3.09 12.15
CA LEU A 84 9.40 4.47 12.02
C LEU A 84 9.44 4.90 10.56
N TRP A 85 9.83 4.00 9.66
CA TRP A 85 9.82 4.28 8.22
C TRP A 85 8.41 4.53 7.71
N ALA A 86 7.45 3.68 8.07
CA ALA A 86 6.04 3.87 7.75
C ALA A 86 5.54 5.23 8.24
N LYS A 87 5.79 5.58 9.51
CA LYS A 87 5.40 6.88 10.09
C LYS A 87 6.02 8.05 9.34
N LYS A 88 7.31 7.98 9.01
CA LYS A 88 7.99 9.02 8.24
C LYS A 88 7.34 9.24 6.88
N CYS A 89 7.01 8.16 6.17
CA CYS A 89 6.26 8.21 4.91
C CYS A 89 4.90 8.92 5.05
N VAL A 90 4.17 8.66 6.14
CA VAL A 90 2.87 9.31 6.38
C VAL A 90 3.01 10.77 6.81
N GLU A 91 3.84 11.02 7.83
CA GLU A 91 3.88 12.30 8.54
C GLU A 91 4.71 13.36 7.82
N GLU A 92 5.83 12.99 7.18
CA GLU A 92 6.71 13.93 6.49
C GLU A 92 6.44 14.02 4.99
N TYR A 93 6.09 12.88 4.36
CA TYR A 93 5.96 12.80 2.90
C TYR A 93 4.52 12.72 2.41
N GLY A 94 3.54 12.58 3.30
CA GLY A 94 2.11 12.64 2.96
C GLY A 94 1.61 11.43 2.17
N ALA A 95 2.14 10.24 2.45
CA ALA A 95 1.66 9.00 1.82
C ALA A 95 0.16 8.77 2.08
N ASP A 96 -0.58 8.41 1.03
CA ASP A 96 -2.00 8.04 1.13
C ASP A 96 -2.17 6.60 1.65
N LEU A 97 -1.21 5.73 1.32
CA LEU A 97 -1.11 4.34 1.78
C LEU A 97 0.36 3.99 2.04
N ILE A 98 0.59 2.94 2.82
CA ILE A 98 1.91 2.30 2.91
C ILE A 98 1.89 0.99 2.11
N CYS A 99 2.95 0.74 1.34
CA CYS A 99 3.23 -0.57 0.76
C CYS A 99 4.41 -1.19 1.51
N LEU A 100 4.14 -2.20 2.34
CA LEU A 100 5.18 -2.98 3.02
C LEU A 100 5.56 -4.14 2.12
N ARG A 101 6.78 -4.09 1.56
CA ARG A 101 7.38 -5.21 0.83
C ARG A 101 8.18 -6.07 1.80
N LEU A 102 7.87 -7.37 1.81
CA LEU A 102 8.51 -8.39 2.64
C LEU A 102 9.78 -8.94 1.99
N ASP A 103 10.66 -8.05 1.53
CA ASP A 103 11.89 -8.38 0.80
C ASP A 103 12.85 -9.25 1.61
N GLY A 104 12.83 -9.12 2.94
CA GLY A 104 13.58 -9.98 3.87
C GLY A 104 13.18 -11.45 3.84
N CYS A 105 12.04 -11.78 3.24
CA CYS A 105 11.60 -13.16 3.08
C CYS A 105 12.25 -13.86 1.89
N ASP A 106 12.94 -13.15 0.98
CA ASP A 106 13.58 -13.77 -0.18
C ASP A 106 14.46 -14.98 0.24
N PRO A 107 14.23 -16.19 -0.30
CA PRO A 107 15.01 -17.38 0.00
C PRO A 107 16.53 -17.25 -0.28
N ASP A 108 16.91 -16.43 -1.26
CA ASP A 108 18.30 -16.14 -1.62
C ASP A 108 18.89 -14.98 -0.80
N GLY A 109 18.05 -14.27 -0.03
CA GLY A 109 18.40 -13.18 0.86
C GLY A 109 18.47 -13.59 2.34
N LYS A 110 17.73 -12.88 3.19
CA LYS A 110 17.66 -13.19 4.64
C LYS A 110 16.77 -14.40 4.94
N ASN A 111 15.91 -14.79 4.00
CA ASN A 111 15.01 -15.94 4.09
C ASN A 111 14.21 -15.99 5.40
N LYS A 112 13.71 -14.84 5.86
CA LYS A 112 12.87 -14.75 7.06
C LYS A 112 11.66 -15.67 6.95
N GLY A 113 11.21 -16.22 8.08
CA GLY A 113 10.06 -17.11 8.11
C GLY A 113 8.71 -16.38 8.08
N ALA A 114 7.63 -17.13 7.81
CA ALA A 114 6.26 -16.60 7.84
C ALA A 114 5.89 -15.89 9.16
N LYS A 115 6.40 -16.38 10.30
CA LYS A 115 6.18 -15.77 11.61
C LYS A 115 6.81 -14.38 11.72
N GLU A 116 8.04 -14.21 11.25
CA GLU A 116 8.76 -12.92 11.29
C GLU A 116 8.09 -11.90 10.35
N ALA A 117 7.63 -12.35 9.19
CA ALA A 117 6.87 -11.53 8.26
C ALA A 117 5.56 -11.04 8.90
N ALA A 118 4.80 -11.94 9.51
CA ALA A 118 3.54 -11.61 10.20
C ALA A 118 3.77 -10.66 11.39
N GLU A 119 4.83 -10.85 12.18
CA GLU A 119 5.19 -9.94 13.26
C GLU A 119 5.53 -8.53 12.74
N THR A 120 6.21 -8.43 11.59
CA THR A 120 6.50 -7.14 10.94
C THR A 120 5.22 -6.45 10.47
N VAL A 121 4.34 -7.17 9.77
CA VAL A 121 3.02 -6.66 9.34
C VAL A 121 2.22 -6.15 10.54
N LYS A 122 2.12 -6.94 11.60
CA LYS A 122 1.39 -6.57 12.81
C LYS A 122 1.96 -5.31 13.46
N SER A 123 3.29 -5.19 13.53
CA SER A 123 3.96 -4.04 14.11
C SER A 123 3.70 -2.76 13.30
N VAL A 124 3.75 -2.85 11.96
CA VAL A 124 3.43 -1.71 11.08
C VAL A 124 1.97 -1.31 11.22
N LEU A 125 1.03 -2.26 11.21
CA LEU A 125 -0.39 -1.99 11.43
C LEU A 125 -0.65 -1.27 12.76
N GLN A 126 0.03 -1.66 13.84
CA GLN A 126 -0.10 -0.97 15.13
C GLN A 126 0.56 0.41 15.15
N GLY A 127 1.54 0.63 14.28
CA GLY A 127 2.33 1.86 14.22
C GLY A 127 1.71 2.99 13.40
N ILE A 128 0.90 2.68 12.39
CA ILE A 128 0.26 3.67 11.51
C ILE A 128 -1.26 3.52 11.51
N SER A 129 -1.98 4.58 11.16
CA SER A 129 -3.45 4.56 11.09
C SER A 129 -4.02 4.56 9.67
N ILE A 130 -3.19 4.64 8.62
CA ILE A 130 -3.64 4.61 7.22
C ILE A 130 -3.65 3.17 6.67
N PRO A 131 -4.33 2.91 5.54
CA PRO A 131 -4.36 1.58 4.92
C PRO A 131 -2.97 1.07 4.52
N LEU A 132 -2.81 -0.26 4.62
CA LEU A 132 -1.55 -0.97 4.36
C LEU A 132 -1.73 -1.97 3.21
N ILE A 133 -0.83 -1.92 2.24
CA ILE A 133 -0.64 -2.94 1.21
C ILE A 133 0.49 -3.85 1.69
N ILE A 134 0.26 -5.16 1.70
CA ILE A 134 1.28 -6.17 2.00
C ILE A 134 1.74 -6.77 0.67
N TRP A 135 3.04 -6.68 0.39
CA TRP A 135 3.65 -7.16 -0.84
C TRP A 135 4.69 -8.24 -0.54
N GLY A 136 4.66 -9.34 -1.29
CA GLY A 136 5.59 -10.46 -1.13
C GLY A 136 7.03 -10.13 -1.54
N CYS A 137 7.93 -11.10 -1.35
CA CYS A 137 9.31 -11.01 -1.81
C CYS A 137 9.45 -11.26 -3.32
N GLY A 138 8.42 -11.81 -3.98
CA GLY A 138 8.43 -12.11 -5.41
C GLY A 138 8.82 -13.55 -5.75
N ASN A 139 9.18 -14.36 -4.76
CA ASN A 139 9.32 -15.81 -4.90
C ASN A 139 7.98 -16.49 -4.62
N ASN A 140 7.39 -17.15 -5.62
CA ASN A 140 6.05 -17.74 -5.53
C ASN A 140 5.87 -18.73 -4.38
N ASP A 141 6.82 -19.65 -4.18
CA ASP A 141 6.71 -20.68 -3.15
C ASP A 141 6.83 -20.07 -1.76
N LYS A 142 7.75 -19.12 -1.60
CA LYS A 142 7.91 -18.38 -0.35
C LYS A 142 6.72 -17.48 -0.04
N ASP A 143 6.21 -16.77 -1.05
CA ASP A 143 5.04 -15.90 -0.90
C ASP A 143 3.79 -16.69 -0.51
N ASN A 144 3.63 -17.91 -1.04
CA ASN A 144 2.57 -18.84 -0.65
C ASN A 144 2.69 -19.32 0.82
N ASP A 145 3.89 -19.34 1.39
CA ASP A 145 4.12 -19.69 2.80
C ASP A 145 3.88 -18.48 3.73
N ILE A 146 4.38 -17.29 3.37
CA ILE A 146 4.37 -16.12 4.27
C ILE A 146 3.06 -15.32 4.22
N LEU A 147 2.42 -15.16 3.07
CA LEU A 147 1.24 -14.30 2.93
C LEU A 147 0.00 -14.81 3.68
N PRO A 148 -0.25 -16.12 3.82
CA PRO A 148 -1.32 -16.63 4.68
C PRO A 148 -1.16 -16.20 6.14
N ALA A 149 0.07 -16.29 6.69
CA ALA A 149 0.35 -15.86 8.06
C ALA A 149 0.18 -14.34 8.22
N CYS A 150 0.59 -13.56 7.23
CA CYS A 150 0.38 -12.11 7.20
C CYS A 150 -1.10 -11.73 7.14
N SER A 151 -1.89 -12.47 6.35
CA SER A 151 -3.35 -12.30 6.23
C SER A 151 -4.06 -12.60 7.55
N GLU A 152 -3.64 -13.66 8.28
CA GLU A 152 -4.23 -14.02 9.57
C GLU A 152 -4.06 -12.91 10.62
N VAL A 153 -2.86 -12.32 10.72
CA VAL A 153 -2.61 -11.24 11.69
C VAL A 153 -3.20 -9.89 11.28
N SER A 154 -3.57 -9.73 10.01
CA SER A 154 -4.21 -8.54 9.46
C SER A 154 -5.71 -8.73 9.22
N ALA A 155 -6.31 -9.81 9.72
CA ALA A 155 -7.72 -10.09 9.57
C ALA A 155 -8.58 -8.93 10.13
N GLY A 156 -9.43 -8.38 9.27
CA GLY A 156 -10.26 -7.20 9.58
C GLY A 156 -9.74 -5.91 8.94
N GLU A 157 -8.47 -5.83 8.54
CA GLU A 157 -7.87 -4.71 7.80
C GLU A 157 -8.12 -4.83 6.28
N LYS A 158 -9.39 -5.05 5.91
CA LYS A 158 -9.86 -5.26 4.52
C LYS A 158 -9.86 -3.98 3.69
#